data_AF-A0A318JDL8-F1
#
_entry.id   AF-A0A318JDL8-F1
#
_cell.length_a   1.000
_cell.length_b   1.000
_cell.length_c   1.000
_cell.angle_alpha   90.00
_cell.angle_beta   90.00
_cell.angle_gamma   90.00
#
_symmetry.space_group_name_H-M   'P 1'
#
loop_
_entity.id
_entity.type
_entity.pdbx_description
1 polymer ?
#
loop_
_entity_poly.entity_id
_entity_poly.type
_entity_poly.pdbx_seq_one_letter_code
_entity_poly.pdbx_strand_id
1 'polypeptide(L)' 'MEDSKLLQGRNFHNVDLTGSNFGQVQLRGSNFRSVDMEGCRFADISFKDVLIESSELSGMKINGILVSELLHVYQQSKK' A
#
# COMPACT_ATOMS: atom_id res chain seq x y z
N MET A 1 -10.20 -22.82 -11.16
CA MET A 1 -8.93 -22.21 -11.58
C MET A 1 -9.13 -20.72 -11.35
N GLU A 2 -8.86 -20.24 -10.14
CA GLU A 2 -8.91 -18.82 -9.88
C GLU A 2 -7.60 -18.24 -10.37
N ASP A 3 -7.68 -17.38 -11.39
CA ASP A 3 -6.56 -16.58 -11.85
C ASP A 3 -6.15 -15.65 -10.69
N SER A 4 -5.29 -16.15 -9.81
CA SER A 4 -4.58 -15.30 -8.86
C SER A 4 -3.92 -14.22 -9.68
N LYS A 5 -4.34 -12.96 -9.53
CA LYS A 5 -3.79 -11.83 -10.29
C LYS A 5 -2.34 -11.67 -9.84
N LEU A 6 -1.42 -12.31 -10.56
CA LEU A 6 0.01 -12.28 -10.27
C LEU A 6 0.58 -10.96 -10.77
N LEU A 7 0.65 -9.99 -9.86
CA LEU A 7 1.32 -8.71 -10.11
C LEU A 7 2.73 -8.69 -9.54
N GLN A 8 3.28 -9.84 -9.14
CA GLN A 8 4.62 -9.99 -8.58
C GLN A 8 5.69 -9.43 -9.50
N GLY A 9 6.67 -8.72 -8.93
CA GLY A 9 7.84 -8.20 -9.66
C GLY A 9 7.52 -7.13 -10.71
N ARG A 10 6.31 -6.57 -10.70
CA ARG A 10 5.89 -5.53 -11.67
C ARG A 10 6.36 -4.15 -11.23
N ASN A 11 6.80 -3.36 -12.18
CA ASN A 11 7.11 -1.94 -11.98
C ASN A 11 5.92 -1.11 -12.48
N PHE A 12 5.26 -0.41 -11.57
CA PHE A 12 4.25 0.59 -11.86
C PHE A 12 4.90 1.96 -11.73
N HIS A 13 5.06 2.66 -12.85
CA HIS A 13 5.64 3.99 -12.88
C HIS A 13 4.70 4.94 -13.58
N ASN A 14 4.31 6.02 -12.89
CA ASN A 14 3.42 7.05 -13.41
C ASN A 14 2.06 6.48 -13.87
N VAL A 15 1.43 5.69 -13.00
CA VAL A 15 0.14 5.02 -13.25
C VAL A 15 -0.90 5.53 -12.26
N ASP A 16 -2.10 5.80 -12.77
CA ASP A 16 -3.29 6.06 -11.95
C ASP A 16 -3.97 4.73 -11.58
N LEU A 17 -4.06 4.44 -10.29
CA LEU A 17 -4.74 3.26 -9.73
C LEU A 17 -5.94 3.66 -8.88
N THR A 18 -6.40 4.92 -8.93
CA THR A 18 -7.45 5.47 -8.09
C THR A 18 -8.68 4.55 -8.02
N GLY A 19 -9.13 4.26 -6.80
CA GLY A 19 -10.28 3.41 -6.53
C GLY A 19 -10.10 1.92 -6.86
N SER A 20 -8.90 1.48 -7.21
CA SER A 20 -8.63 0.06 -7.52
C SER A 20 -8.80 -0.82 -6.28
N ASN A 21 -9.32 -2.03 -6.51
CA ASN A 21 -9.43 -3.07 -5.49
C ASN A 21 -8.39 -4.16 -5.74
N PHE A 22 -7.48 -4.34 -4.78
CA PHE A 22 -6.41 -5.34 -4.82
C PHE A 22 -6.66 -6.45 -3.79
N GLY A 23 -7.83 -7.08 -3.84
CA GLY A 23 -8.16 -8.24 -3.02
C GLY A 23 -7.40 -9.50 -3.47
N GLN A 24 -6.75 -10.20 -2.54
CA GLN A 24 -6.07 -11.49 -2.78
C GLN A 24 -4.98 -11.46 -3.88
N VAL A 25 -4.39 -10.29 -4.12
CA VAL A 25 -3.33 -10.10 -5.12
C VAL A 25 -1.96 -10.38 -4.51
N GLN A 26 -1.08 -11.04 -5.26
CA GLN A 26 0.33 -11.19 -4.86
C GLN A 26 1.17 -10.04 -5.44
N LEU A 27 1.57 -9.09 -4.60
CA LEU A 27 2.41 -7.92 -4.95
C LEU A 27 3.89 -8.07 -4.58
N ARG A 28 4.35 -9.30 -4.29
CA ARG A 28 5.72 -9.52 -3.86
C ARG A 28 6.72 -9.02 -4.91
N GLY A 29 7.66 -8.18 -4.49
CA GLY A 29 8.72 -7.63 -5.35
C GLY A 29 8.26 -6.57 -6.35
N SER A 30 7.00 -6.14 -6.30
CA SER A 30 6.49 -5.08 -7.16
C SER A 30 6.91 -3.70 -6.65
N ASN A 31 7.18 -2.77 -7.56
CA ASN A 31 7.57 -1.41 -7.25
C ASN A 31 6.48 -0.44 -7.72
N PHE A 32 6.09 0.47 -6.84
CA PHE A 32 5.09 1.50 -7.09
C PHE A 32 5.75 2.87 -6.94
N ARG A 33 6.07 3.50 -8.06
CA ARG A 33 6.75 4.81 -8.08
C ARG A 33 5.91 5.86 -8.79
N SER A 34 5.59 6.94 -8.08
CA SER A 34 4.76 8.03 -8.61
C SER A 34 3.40 7.49 -9.10
N VAL A 35 2.71 6.75 -8.24
CA VAL A 35 1.37 6.22 -8.53
C VAL A 35 0.34 6.93 -7.66
N ASP A 36 -0.85 7.15 -8.21
CA ASP A 36 -2.01 7.58 -7.41
C ASP A 36 -2.76 6.33 -6.93
N MET A 37 -2.99 6.26 -5.61
CA MET A 37 -3.70 5.17 -4.96
C MET A 37 -4.84 5.70 -4.08
N GLU A 38 -5.34 6.91 -4.35
CA GLU A 38 -6.48 7.46 -3.64
C GLU A 38 -7.68 6.50 -3.73
N GLY A 39 -8.32 6.24 -2.58
CA GLY A 39 -9.49 5.36 -2.50
C GLY A 39 -9.21 3.87 -2.75
N CYS A 40 -7.96 3.44 -2.95
CA CYS A 40 -7.64 2.02 -3.12
C CYS A 40 -7.95 1.19 -1.87
N ARG A 41 -8.39 -0.06 -2.09
CA ARG A 41 -8.55 -1.05 -1.02
C ARG A 41 -7.63 -2.25 -1.25
N PHE A 42 -6.85 -2.56 -0.22
CA PHE A 42 -5.99 -3.73 -0.15
C PHE A 42 -6.52 -4.66 0.94
N ALA A 43 -6.96 -5.86 0.57
CA ALA A 43 -7.52 -6.85 1.48
C ALA A 43 -6.94 -8.24 1.18
N ASP A 44 -6.67 -9.01 2.24
CA ASP A 44 -6.09 -10.36 2.14
C ASP A 44 -4.80 -10.41 1.30
N ILE A 45 -3.94 -9.40 1.47
CA ILE A 45 -2.66 -9.25 0.78
C ILE A 45 -1.49 -9.32 1.76
N SER A 46 -0.35 -9.85 1.29
CA SER A 46 0.92 -9.78 2.01
C SER A 46 1.69 -8.52 1.64
N PHE A 47 1.91 -7.63 2.62
CA PHE A 47 2.82 -6.48 2.55
C PHE A 47 4.21 -6.79 3.14
N LYS A 48 4.63 -8.06 3.13
CA LYS A 48 5.94 -8.45 3.66
C LYS A 48 7.07 -7.70 2.92
N ASP A 49 8.00 -7.14 3.70
CA ASP A 49 9.19 -6.40 3.23
C ASP A 49 8.89 -5.16 2.38
N VAL A 50 7.67 -4.61 2.47
CA VAL A 50 7.30 -3.37 1.78
C VAL A 50 7.83 -2.16 2.54
N LEU A 51 8.53 -1.28 1.81
CA LEU A 51 8.95 0.03 2.29
C LEU A 51 8.03 1.10 1.69
N ILE A 52 7.49 1.97 2.55
CA ILE A 52 6.73 3.16 2.16
C ILE A 52 7.52 4.37 2.62
N GLU A 53 8.07 5.12 1.67
CA GLU A 53 8.92 6.28 1.91
C GLU A 53 8.54 7.43 0.99
N SER A 54 8.76 8.67 1.46
CA SER A 54 8.52 9.90 0.68
C SER A 54 7.16 9.94 -0.03
N SER A 55 6.13 9.39 0.61
CA SER A 55 4.77 9.24 0.07
C SER A 55 3.79 10.09 0.86
N GLU A 56 2.73 10.56 0.21
CA GLU A 56 1.59 11.18 0.89
C GLU A 56 0.77 10.09 1.60
N LEU A 57 0.56 10.23 2.91
CA LEU A 57 -0.08 9.22 3.75
C LEU A 57 -1.43 9.70 4.31
N SER A 58 -1.87 10.90 3.94
CA SER A 58 -3.15 11.46 4.37
C SER A 58 -4.31 10.52 4.05
N GLY A 59 -5.10 10.19 5.07
CA GLY A 59 -6.25 9.27 4.95
C GLY A 59 -5.90 7.77 4.87
N MET A 60 -4.63 7.39 4.73
CA MET A 60 -4.21 5.99 4.70
C MET A 60 -4.52 5.30 6.03
N LYS A 61 -5.07 4.09 5.97
CA LYS A 61 -5.43 3.29 7.16
C LYS A 61 -4.82 1.89 7.15
N ILE A 62 -4.33 1.46 8.31
CA ILE A 62 -3.95 0.07 8.59
C ILE A 62 -4.91 -0.47 9.65
N ASN A 63 -5.67 -1.52 9.32
CA ASN A 63 -6.72 -2.09 10.19
C ASN A 63 -7.71 -1.02 10.71
N GLY A 64 -8.03 -0.03 9.86
CA GLY A 64 -8.93 1.07 10.19
C GLY A 64 -8.30 2.25 10.93
N ILE A 65 -7.05 2.13 11.39
CA ILE A 65 -6.32 3.18 12.13
C ILE A 65 -5.56 4.05 11.16
N LEU A 66 -5.63 5.38 11.32
CA LEU A 66 -4.89 6.31 10.48
C LEU A 66 -3.38 6.14 10.66
N VAL A 67 -2.65 6.02 9.55
CA VAL A 67 -1.19 5.89 9.58
C VAL A 67 -0.53 7.14 10.18
N SER A 68 -1.11 8.33 9.95
CA SER A 68 -0.67 9.57 10.59
C SER A 68 -0.71 9.50 12.12
N GLU A 69 -1.73 8.87 12.71
CA GLU A 69 -1.84 8.67 14.16
C GLU A 69 -0.80 7.65 14.66
N LEU A 70 -0.61 6.53 13.94
CA LEU A 70 0.40 5.53 14.28
C LEU A 70 1.82 6.13 14.29
N LEU A 71 2.15 6.93 13.28
CA LEU A 71 3.45 7.60 13.18
C LEU A 71 3.63 8.65 14.28
N HIS A 72 2.57 9.39 14.61
CA HIS A 72 2.59 10.36 15.70
C HIS A 72 2.93 9.69 17.04
N VAL A 73 2.27 8.56 17.36
CA VAL A 73 2.54 7.78 18.58
C VAL A 73 3.98 7.25 18.60
N TYR A 74 4.48 6.72 17.47
CA TYR A 74 5.86 6.24 17.37
C TYR A 74 6.90 7.34 17.58
N GLN A 75 6.67 8.54 17.03
CA GLN A 75 7.58 9.67 17.20
C GLN A 75 7.61 10.17 18.64
N GLN A 76 6.49 10.08 19.36
CA GLN A 76 6.42 10.43 20.78
C GLN A 76 7.13 9.41 21.67
N SER A 77 7.03 8.12 21.38
CA SER A 77 7.67 7.07 22.19
C SER A 77 9.19 6.99 22.03
N LYS A 78 9.75 7.68 21.02
CA LYS A 78 11.20 7.82 20.81
C LYS A 78 11.83 8.99 21.57
N LYS A 79 11.04 9.82 22.25
CA LYS A 79 11.54 10.86 23.16
C LYS A 79 11.68 10.29 24.56
#